data_AF-A0A7L3KZE4-F1
#
_entry.id   AF-A0A7L3KZE4-F1
#
_cell.length_a   1.000
_cell.length_b   1.000
_cell.length_c   1.000
_cell.angle_alpha   90.00
_cell.angle_beta   90.00
_cell.angle_gamma   90.00
#
_symmetry.space_group_name_H-M   'P 1'
#
loop_
_entity.id
_entity.type
_entity.pdbx_description
1 polymer ?
#
loop_
_entity_poly.entity_id
_entity_poly.type
_entity_poly.pdbx_seq_one_letter_code
_entity_poly.pdbx_strand_id
1 'polypeptide(L)'
;GPICGDPPAPPRHDDDDEDEEEEEEAAFRRLRCQRILARRDGVFRPAVLKQLRRGGHELGVQFSGDRGLTFLSGPFQSDPPAVVLDATPPAGSLGVGTAVCARLDPAETLYRPGTVVEISAKPPSYRVRFAPPPPAPPVWVPRSGLRLLRPPWPPSAEPTAIPAGGEEEEEED
;
A
#
# COMPACT_ATOMS: atom_id res chain seq x y z
N GLY A 1 -3.01 -21.98 -55.75
CA GLY A 1 -3.24 -20.97 -54.69
C GLY A 1 -1.95 -20.77 -53.96
N PRO A 2 -1.48 -19.54 -53.74
CA PRO A 2 -0.23 -19.32 -53.05
C PRO A 2 -0.46 -19.45 -51.53
N ILE A 3 0.53 -20.04 -50.88
CA ILE A 3 0.58 -20.36 -49.47
C ILE A 3 1.00 -19.06 -48.78
N CYS A 4 0.08 -18.43 -48.03
CA CYS A 4 0.44 -17.31 -47.17
C CYS A 4 1.39 -17.83 -46.09
N GLY A 5 2.65 -17.40 -46.15
CA GLY A 5 3.61 -17.59 -45.05
C GLY A 5 3.19 -16.73 -43.87
N ASP A 6 3.12 -17.36 -42.70
CA ASP A 6 2.87 -16.69 -41.42
C ASP A 6 4.04 -15.73 -41.12
N PRO A 7 3.79 -14.49 -40.66
CA PRO A 7 4.86 -13.59 -40.25
C PRO A 7 5.50 -14.09 -38.94
N PRO A 8 6.82 -13.91 -38.73
CA PRO A 8 7.45 -14.27 -37.46
C PRO A 8 6.85 -13.44 -36.32
N ALA A 9 6.49 -14.11 -35.23
CA ALA A 9 5.99 -13.47 -34.02
C ALA A 9 7.05 -12.46 -33.49
N PRO A 10 6.64 -11.28 -33.00
CA PRO A 10 7.57 -10.36 -32.35
C PRO A 10 8.19 -11.04 -31.12
N PRO A 11 9.46 -10.72 -30.78
CA PRO A 11 10.08 -11.21 -29.56
C PRO A 11 9.23 -10.81 -28.35
N ARG A 12 8.95 -11.78 -27.49
CA ARG A 12 8.27 -11.55 -26.23
C ARG A 12 9.19 -10.70 -25.36
N HIS A 13 8.65 -9.64 -24.77
CA HIS A 13 9.39 -8.75 -23.89
C HIS A 13 9.83 -9.56 -22.67
N ASP A 14 11.09 -10.01 -22.66
CA ASP A 14 11.76 -10.53 -21.46
C ASP A 14 12.28 -9.36 -20.60
N ASP A 15 12.38 -8.14 -21.16
CA ASP A 15 12.89 -6.96 -20.47
C ASP A 15 11.96 -6.46 -19.33
N ASP A 16 10.64 -6.61 -19.45
CA ASP A 16 9.68 -6.15 -18.41
C ASP A 16 9.80 -6.96 -17.10
N ASP A 17 10.12 -8.26 -17.18
CA ASP A 17 10.25 -9.14 -16.00
C ASP A 17 11.54 -8.84 -15.20
N GLU A 18 12.63 -8.42 -15.86
CA GLU A 18 13.91 -8.09 -15.21
C GLU A 18 13.84 -6.79 -14.40
N ASP A 19 13.12 -5.78 -14.90
CA ASP A 19 12.91 -4.50 -14.21
C ASP A 19 12.05 -4.66 -12.93
N GLU A 20 11.05 -5.54 -12.96
CA GLU A 20 10.20 -5.83 -11.79
C GLU A 20 11.00 -6.48 -10.65
N GLU A 21 11.83 -7.50 -10.95
CA GLU A 21 12.67 -8.18 -9.95
C GLU A 21 13.63 -7.21 -9.24
N GLU A 22 14.27 -6.30 -9.99
CA GLU A 22 15.20 -5.34 -9.43
C GLU A 22 14.50 -4.32 -8.50
N GLU A 23 13.28 -3.90 -8.85
CA GLU A 23 12.46 -3.04 -8.00
C GLU A 23 12.03 -3.76 -6.70
N GLU A 24 11.65 -5.03 -6.78
CA GLU A 24 11.32 -5.85 -5.61
C GLU A 24 12.52 -6.01 -4.69
N GLU A 25 13.70 -6.27 -5.25
CA GLU A 25 14.92 -6.40 -4.47
C GLU A 25 15.31 -5.06 -3.83
N ALA A 26 15.18 -3.95 -4.54
CA ALA A 26 15.42 -2.61 -4.01
C ALA A 26 14.44 -2.28 -2.87
N ALA A 27 13.15 -2.59 -3.03
CA ALA A 27 12.14 -2.44 -1.98
C ALA A 27 12.47 -3.30 -0.76
N PHE A 28 12.87 -4.56 -0.96
CA PHE A 28 13.33 -5.44 0.11
C PHE A 28 14.54 -4.87 0.83
N ARG A 29 15.59 -4.45 0.11
CA ARG A 29 16.81 -3.88 0.71
C ARG A 29 16.48 -2.67 1.58
N ARG A 30 15.53 -1.84 1.16
CA ARG A 30 15.04 -0.71 1.96
C ARG A 30 14.28 -1.16 3.21
N LEU A 31 13.39 -2.14 3.09
CA LEU A 31 12.51 -2.60 4.18
C LEU A 31 13.13 -3.68 5.08
N ARG A 32 14.29 -4.23 4.71
CA ARG A 32 14.96 -5.30 5.43
C ARG A 32 15.21 -4.90 6.88
N CYS A 33 14.88 -5.81 7.80
CA CYS A 33 14.97 -5.60 9.24
C CYS A 33 14.06 -4.48 9.79
N GLN A 34 13.18 -3.89 8.98
CA GLN A 34 12.17 -2.95 9.46
C GLN A 34 10.92 -3.68 9.95
N ARG A 35 10.19 -3.00 10.83
CA ARG A 35 8.87 -3.42 11.27
C ARG A 35 7.83 -3.07 10.20
N ILE A 36 7.13 -4.07 9.73
CA ILE A 36 6.13 -4.02 8.67
C ILE A 36 4.83 -4.65 9.20
N LEU A 37 3.73 -4.46 8.47
CA LEU A 37 2.56 -5.30 8.60
C LEU A 37 2.51 -6.23 7.40
N ALA A 38 2.42 -7.52 7.68
CA ALA A 38 2.34 -8.55 6.65
C ALA A 38 0.93 -9.12 6.59
N ARG A 39 0.41 -9.29 5.38
CA ARG A 39 -0.92 -9.80 5.10
C ARG A 39 -0.92 -11.31 5.22
N ARG A 40 -1.80 -11.83 6.08
CA ARG A 40 -2.04 -13.26 6.30
C ARG A 40 -3.52 -13.46 6.51
N ASP A 41 -4.13 -14.35 5.73
CA ASP A 41 -5.58 -14.65 5.80
C ASP A 41 -6.47 -13.39 5.68
N GLY A 42 -6.06 -12.42 4.85
CA GLY A 42 -6.79 -11.17 4.63
C GLY A 42 -6.65 -10.12 5.75
N VAL A 43 -5.85 -10.38 6.78
CA VAL A 43 -5.54 -9.42 7.85
C VAL A 43 -4.04 -9.10 7.87
N PHE A 44 -3.72 -7.87 8.23
CA PHE A 44 -2.35 -7.38 8.35
C PHE A 44 -1.91 -7.47 9.80
N ARG A 45 -0.75 -8.11 10.04
CA ARG A 45 -0.19 -8.33 11.38
C ARG A 45 1.25 -7.82 11.47
N PRO A 46 1.70 -7.30 12.63
CA PRO A 46 3.07 -6.87 12.82
C PRO A 46 4.06 -8.01 12.56
N ALA A 47 5.03 -7.71 11.72
CA ALA A 47 6.12 -8.60 11.38
C ALA A 47 7.41 -7.81 11.16
N VAL A 48 8.52 -8.53 11.06
CA VAL A 48 9.80 -7.98 10.62
C VAL A 48 10.16 -8.64 9.30
N LEU A 49 10.48 -7.85 8.29
CA LEU A 49 10.97 -8.39 7.02
C LEU A 49 12.40 -8.88 7.19
N LYS A 50 12.66 -10.15 6.85
CA LYS A 50 13.95 -10.80 7.12
C LYS A 50 14.62 -11.33 5.86
N GLN A 51 13.85 -11.87 4.92
CA GLN A 51 14.39 -12.57 3.77
C GLN A 51 13.56 -12.30 2.49
N LEU A 52 14.22 -12.31 1.34
CA LEU A 52 13.63 -12.37 0.00
C LEU A 52 14.10 -13.69 -0.65
N ARG A 53 13.23 -14.39 -1.36
CA ARG A 53 13.52 -15.66 -2.05
C ARG A 53 12.90 -15.65 -3.46
N ARG A 54 13.38 -16.59 -4.31
CA ARG A 54 12.89 -16.83 -5.68
C ARG A 54 12.84 -15.56 -6.54
N GLY A 55 13.97 -14.89 -6.75
CA GLY A 55 14.05 -13.72 -7.64
C GLY A 55 13.37 -12.43 -7.14
N GLY A 56 12.48 -12.49 -6.14
CA GLY A 56 11.65 -11.34 -5.73
C GLY A 56 10.30 -11.78 -5.19
N HIS A 57 9.81 -12.94 -5.62
CA HIS A 57 8.42 -13.34 -5.45
C HIS A 57 8.03 -13.90 -4.06
N GLU A 58 9.00 -14.23 -3.20
CA GLU A 58 8.72 -14.76 -1.86
C GLU A 58 9.35 -13.92 -0.74
N LEU A 59 8.50 -13.38 0.12
CA LEU A 59 8.90 -12.54 1.25
C LEU A 59 8.89 -13.31 2.56
N GLY A 60 10.08 -13.53 3.12
CA GLY A 60 10.28 -14.12 4.44
C GLY A 60 10.11 -13.07 5.54
N VAL A 61 9.00 -13.15 6.25
CA VAL A 61 8.65 -12.26 7.36
C VAL A 61 8.59 -13.03 8.68
N GLN A 62 8.97 -12.38 9.77
CA GLN A 62 8.83 -12.93 11.12
C GLN A 62 7.71 -12.20 11.84
N PHE A 63 6.57 -12.87 12.08
CA PHE A 63 5.49 -12.27 12.85
C PHE A 63 5.88 -12.05 14.32
N SER A 64 5.31 -11.01 14.93
CA SER A 64 5.51 -10.74 16.35
C SER A 64 4.95 -11.90 17.20
N GLY A 65 5.82 -12.60 17.92
CA GLY A 65 5.49 -13.78 18.71
C GLY A 65 5.90 -15.10 18.07
N ASP A 66 6.22 -15.10 16.77
CA ASP A 66 6.69 -16.30 16.07
C ASP A 66 8.21 -16.46 16.18
N ARG A 67 8.66 -17.70 16.37
CA ARG A 67 10.09 -18.05 16.34
C ARG A 67 10.62 -18.28 14.93
N GLY A 68 9.74 -18.56 13.98
CA GLY A 68 10.09 -18.90 12.59
C GLY A 68 9.78 -17.78 11.60
N LEU A 69 10.36 -17.91 10.41
CA LEU A 69 9.96 -17.12 9.24
C LEU A 69 8.73 -17.74 8.60
N THR A 70 7.77 -16.89 8.25
CA THR A 70 6.68 -17.22 7.33
C THR A 70 7.02 -16.62 5.98
N PHE A 71 6.91 -17.43 4.92
CA PHE A 71 7.09 -16.96 3.55
C PHE A 71 5.73 -16.61 2.97
N LEU A 72 5.57 -15.35 2.56
CA LEU A 72 4.39 -14.86 1.87
C LEU A 72 4.68 -14.93 0.36
N SER A 73 3.76 -15.54 -0.37
CA SER A 73 3.78 -15.55 -1.82
C SER A 73 3.09 -14.29 -2.33
N GLY A 74 3.79 -13.51 -3.15
CA GLY A 74 3.22 -12.35 -3.82
C GLY A 74 4.12 -11.12 -3.77
N PRO A 75 4.17 -10.34 -4.86
CA PRO A 75 5.03 -9.19 -4.97
C PRO A 75 4.61 -8.06 -4.03
N PHE A 76 5.54 -7.14 -3.76
CA PHE A 76 5.25 -5.89 -3.01
C PHE A 76 4.12 -5.07 -3.65
N GLN A 77 3.93 -5.26 -4.96
CA GLN A 77 3.05 -4.49 -5.83
C GLN A 77 1.65 -5.09 -6.01
N SER A 78 1.33 -6.17 -5.28
CA SER A 78 -0.01 -6.76 -5.28
C SER A 78 -1.08 -5.76 -4.82
N ASP A 79 -2.32 -5.86 -5.34
CA ASP A 79 -3.46 -5.07 -4.86
C ASP A 79 -4.52 -5.98 -4.19
N PRO A 80 -4.69 -5.94 -2.85
CA PRO A 80 -3.90 -5.17 -1.90
C PRO A 80 -2.55 -5.85 -1.57
N PRO A 81 -1.52 -5.05 -1.19
CA PRO A 81 -0.14 -5.52 -1.08
C PRO A 81 0.03 -6.58 0.00
N ALA A 82 0.96 -7.51 -0.23
CA ALA A 82 1.32 -8.54 0.74
C ALA A 82 1.95 -7.96 2.01
N VAL A 83 2.61 -6.81 1.90
CA VAL A 83 3.33 -6.14 2.99
C VAL A 83 3.19 -4.63 2.89
N VAL A 84 3.04 -3.99 4.05
CA VAL A 84 2.99 -2.54 4.20
C VAL A 84 3.89 -2.09 5.35
N LEU A 85 4.35 -0.85 5.33
CA LEU A 85 5.15 -0.30 6.42
C LEU A 85 4.29 -0.11 7.68
N ASP A 86 4.84 -0.39 8.87
CA ASP A 86 4.16 -0.12 10.14
C ASP A 86 4.47 1.30 10.64
N ALA A 87 4.28 2.31 9.79
CA ALA A 87 4.46 3.71 10.16
C ALA A 87 3.18 4.54 9.95
N THR A 88 2.96 5.48 10.87
CA THR A 88 1.80 6.37 10.82
C THR A 88 1.94 7.32 9.62
N PRO A 89 0.93 7.40 8.74
CA PRO A 89 0.99 8.25 7.57
C PRO A 89 1.01 9.75 7.93
N PRO A 90 1.66 10.59 7.09
CA PRO A 90 1.55 12.04 7.17
C PRO A 90 0.12 12.48 6.86
N ALA A 91 -0.33 13.60 7.44
CA ALA A 91 -1.69 14.09 7.25
C ALA A 91 -2.01 14.38 5.77
N GLY A 92 -1.04 14.89 5.01
CA GLY A 92 -1.21 15.20 3.59
C GLY A 92 -1.38 13.98 2.67
N SER A 93 -1.07 12.76 3.15
CA SER A 93 -1.26 11.53 2.37
C SER A 93 -2.61 10.84 2.64
N LEU A 94 -3.46 11.41 3.49
CA LEU A 94 -4.75 10.85 3.86
C LEU A 94 -5.89 11.73 3.32
N GLY A 95 -6.51 11.28 2.24
CA GLY A 95 -7.72 11.89 1.66
C GLY A 95 -8.88 10.89 1.58
N VAL A 96 -10.10 11.38 1.36
CA VAL A 96 -11.22 10.52 0.97
C VAL A 96 -10.86 9.77 -0.33
N GLY A 97 -11.15 8.47 -0.39
CA GLY A 97 -10.75 7.58 -1.47
C GLY A 97 -9.38 6.91 -1.27
N THR A 98 -8.60 7.29 -0.24
CA THR A 98 -7.29 6.68 0.00
C THR A 98 -7.43 5.26 0.52
N ALA A 99 -6.73 4.32 -0.12
CA ALA A 99 -6.59 2.95 0.35
C ALA A 99 -5.65 2.87 1.55
N VAL A 100 -6.16 2.37 2.68
CA VAL A 100 -5.47 2.33 3.95
C VAL A 100 -5.68 1.00 4.67
N CYS A 101 -4.74 0.66 5.54
CA CYS A 101 -4.89 -0.36 6.55
C CYS A 101 -5.33 0.32 7.84
N ALA A 102 -6.52 -0.01 8.33
CA ALA A 102 -7.03 0.51 9.59
C ALA A 102 -7.05 -0.56 10.67
N ARG A 103 -6.63 -0.18 11.87
CA ARG A 103 -6.71 -1.02 13.06
C ARG A 103 -8.16 -1.15 13.51
N LEU A 104 -8.66 -2.38 13.65
CA LEU A 104 -10.04 -2.65 14.05
C LEU A 104 -10.26 -2.45 15.55
N ASP A 105 -9.35 -2.98 16.36
CA ASP A 105 -9.45 -2.94 17.81
C ASP A 105 -8.18 -2.31 18.39
N PRO A 106 -8.28 -1.30 19.28
CA PRO A 106 -7.12 -0.73 19.94
C PRO A 106 -6.34 -1.70 20.84
N ALA A 107 -6.97 -2.75 21.37
CA ALA A 107 -6.36 -3.80 22.16
C ALA A 107 -5.67 -4.86 21.29
N GLU A 108 -6.06 -4.97 20.02
CA GLU A 108 -5.41 -5.88 19.07
C GLU A 108 -4.37 -5.16 18.21
N THR A 109 -3.49 -5.94 17.61
CA THR A 109 -2.53 -5.45 16.60
C THR A 109 -2.93 -5.86 15.19
N LEU A 110 -4.23 -6.06 14.96
CA LEU A 110 -4.76 -6.49 13.67
C LEU A 110 -5.23 -5.29 12.83
N TYR A 111 -4.78 -5.25 11.59
CA TYR A 111 -5.16 -4.23 10.62
C TYR A 111 -5.93 -4.87 9.47
N ARG A 112 -6.92 -4.15 8.95
CA ARG A 112 -7.69 -4.56 7.78
C ARG A 112 -7.60 -3.54 6.66
N PRO A 113 -7.58 -4.01 5.40
CA PRO A 113 -7.64 -3.11 4.27
C PRO A 113 -9.01 -2.43 4.19
N GLY A 114 -8.99 -1.15 3.86
CA GLY A 114 -10.18 -0.34 3.67
C GLY A 114 -9.88 0.95 2.94
N THR A 115 -10.92 1.75 2.77
CA THR A 115 -10.85 3.04 2.08
C THR A 115 -11.36 4.12 2.99
N VAL A 116 -10.64 5.23 3.08
CA VAL A 116 -11.11 6.43 3.79
C VAL A 116 -12.32 6.98 3.05
N VAL A 117 -13.45 7.11 3.74
CA VAL A 117 -14.70 7.66 3.17
C VAL A 117 -15.03 9.04 3.72
N GLU A 118 -14.47 9.41 4.87
CA GLU A 118 -14.75 10.67 5.54
C GLU A 118 -13.57 11.08 6.42
N ILE A 119 -13.36 12.38 6.61
CA ILE A 119 -12.31 12.94 7.47
C ILE A 119 -12.94 14.00 8.37
N SER A 120 -12.75 13.85 9.68
CA SER A 120 -13.11 14.85 10.68
C SER A 120 -11.85 15.55 11.15
N ALA A 121 -11.85 16.87 11.21
CA ALA A 121 -10.69 17.68 11.62
C ALA A 121 -10.60 17.91 13.14
N LYS A 122 -11.67 17.66 13.92
CA LYS A 122 -11.76 18.02 15.34
C LYS A 122 -12.46 16.92 16.18
N PRO A 123 -11.72 15.97 16.76
CA PRO A 123 -10.29 15.67 16.58
C PRO A 123 -10.01 14.98 15.23
N PRO A 124 -8.76 15.03 14.71
CA PRO A 124 -8.38 14.42 13.44
C PRO A 124 -8.67 12.91 13.43
N SER A 125 -9.75 12.53 12.76
CA SER A 125 -10.29 11.17 12.70
C SER A 125 -10.70 10.84 11.28
N TYR A 126 -10.58 9.58 10.90
CA TYR A 126 -10.81 9.12 9.53
C TYR A 126 -11.82 8.00 9.59
N ARG A 127 -12.88 8.10 8.80
CA ARG A 127 -13.87 7.06 8.68
C ARG A 127 -13.44 6.10 7.60
N VAL A 128 -13.23 4.84 7.94
CA VAL A 128 -12.73 3.83 7.01
C VAL A 128 -13.81 2.80 6.74
N ARG A 129 -14.10 2.59 5.45
CA ARG A 129 -14.94 1.49 4.97
C ARG A 129 -14.04 0.30 4.65
N PHE A 130 -14.17 -0.79 5.39
CA PHE A 130 -13.41 -2.01 5.16
C PHE A 130 -13.93 -2.77 3.94
N ALA A 131 -13.03 -3.41 3.20
CA ALA A 131 -13.42 -4.28 2.08
C ALA A 131 -14.13 -5.56 2.61
N PRO A 132 -15.24 -6.00 1.98
CA PRO A 132 -16.06 -7.14 2.41
C PRO A 132 -15.43 -8.53 2.11
N PRO A 133 -15.98 -9.66 2.61
CA PRO A 133 -17.22 -9.80 3.40
C PRO A 133 -17.07 -10.36 4.84
N PRO A 134 -18.03 -10.05 5.74
CA PRO A 134 -19.24 -9.23 5.53
C PRO A 134 -18.97 -7.71 5.58
N PRO A 135 -19.86 -6.87 5.01
CA PRO A 135 -19.74 -5.41 5.03
C PRO A 135 -19.87 -4.90 6.47
N ALA A 136 -18.74 -4.57 7.09
CA ALA A 136 -18.73 -3.89 8.38
C ALA A 136 -19.12 -2.41 8.19
N PRO A 137 -19.84 -1.81 9.17
CA PRO A 137 -20.08 -0.38 9.15
C PRO A 137 -18.75 0.38 9.15
N PRO A 138 -18.65 1.53 8.44
CA PRO A 138 -17.41 2.31 8.46
C PRO A 138 -17.07 2.77 9.88
N VAL A 139 -15.82 2.58 10.28
CA VAL A 139 -15.35 2.88 11.64
C VAL A 139 -14.51 4.14 11.64
N TRP A 140 -14.71 4.98 12.66
CA TRP A 140 -13.84 6.12 12.93
C TRP A 140 -12.56 5.66 13.62
N VAL A 141 -11.43 5.93 12.98
CA VAL A 141 -10.10 5.60 13.49
C VAL A 141 -9.22 6.85 13.56
N PRO A 142 -8.41 7.00 14.61
CA PRO A 142 -7.42 8.07 14.67
C PRO A 142 -6.31 7.81 13.65
N ARG A 143 -5.59 8.86 13.27
CA ARG A 143 -4.44 8.75 12.34
C ARG A 143 -3.42 7.69 12.77
N SER A 144 -3.16 7.56 14.07
CA SER A 144 -2.24 6.58 14.64
C SER A 144 -2.64 5.12 14.39
N GLY A 145 -3.92 4.86 14.11
CA GLY A 145 -4.46 3.55 13.76
C GLY A 145 -4.47 3.25 12.25
N LEU A 146 -3.96 4.16 11.41
CA LEU A 146 -3.90 4.00 9.95
C LEU A 146 -2.49 3.69 9.45
N ARG A 147 -2.40 2.92 8.36
CA ARG A 147 -1.19 2.66 7.56
C ARG A 147 -1.54 2.77 6.08
N LEU A 148 -0.59 3.15 5.23
CA LEU A 148 -0.85 3.25 3.79
C LEU A 148 -0.77 1.87 3.11
N LEU A 149 -1.69 1.60 2.18
CA LEU A 149 -1.71 0.37 1.36
C LEU A 149 -1.04 0.57 -0.01
N ARG A 150 0.09 1.27 -0.09
CA ARG A 150 0.84 1.45 -1.36
C ARG A 150 2.32 1.14 -1.17
N PRO A 151 3.01 0.48 -2.10
CA PRO A 151 4.46 0.58 -2.22
C PRO A 151 4.83 1.92 -2.91
N PRO A 152 6.11 2.31 -2.99
CA PRO A 152 7.00 2.76 -1.93
C PRO A 152 6.64 4.18 -1.40
N TRP A 153 6.87 4.41 -0.11
CA TRP A 153 6.58 5.69 0.55
C TRP A 153 7.80 6.60 0.38
N PRO A 154 7.75 7.70 -0.39
CA PRO A 154 8.80 8.70 -0.34
C PRO A 154 8.80 9.38 1.04
N PRO A 155 9.96 9.89 1.52
CA PRO A 155 9.95 11.00 2.45
C PRO A 155 9.21 12.18 1.80
N SER A 156 8.30 12.78 2.56
CA SER A 156 7.46 13.95 2.29
C SER A 156 7.89 14.98 1.22
N ALA A 157 6.86 15.61 0.64
CA ALA A 157 6.78 16.90 -0.09
C ALA A 157 7.00 16.81 -1.62
N GLU A 158 6.14 17.38 -2.47
CA GLU A 158 5.42 18.65 -2.28
C GLU A 158 3.89 18.50 -2.46
N PRO A 159 3.07 19.28 -1.71
CA PRO A 159 1.73 19.57 -2.16
C PRO A 159 1.87 20.34 -3.47
N THR A 160 1.46 19.72 -4.58
CA THR A 160 1.21 20.47 -5.83
C THR A 160 0.31 21.61 -5.44
N ALA A 161 0.84 22.83 -5.48
CA ALA A 161 0.09 24.04 -5.22
C ALA A 161 -1.18 23.95 -6.05
N ILE A 162 -2.33 23.88 -5.37
CA ILE A 162 -3.59 24.20 -6.00
C ILE A 162 -3.42 25.66 -6.44
N PRO A 163 -3.56 26.01 -7.73
CA PRO A 163 -3.81 27.40 -8.07
C PRO A 163 -5.21 27.74 -7.54
N ALA A 164 -5.27 28.11 -6.27
CA ALA A 164 -6.44 28.73 -5.66
C ALA A 164 -6.33 30.22 -5.94
N GLY A 165 -7.19 30.70 -6.82
CA GLY A 165 -7.30 32.12 -7.14
C GLY A 165 -7.98 32.36 -8.48
N GLY A 166 -9.15 31.75 -8.69
CA GLY A 166 -10.20 32.43 -9.43
C GLY A 166 -10.93 33.37 -8.46
N GLU A 167 -11.54 34.41 -9.04
CA GLU A 167 -12.31 35.50 -8.40
C GLU A 167 -11.37 36.61 -7.87
N GLU A 168 -11.45 37.87 -8.32
CA GLU A 168 -12.63 38.73 -8.42
C GLU A 168 -12.59 39.67 -9.64
N GLU A 169 -13.77 39.84 -10.26
CA GLU A 169 -14.14 40.98 -11.12
C GLU A 169 -14.18 42.28 -10.27
N GLU A 170 -13.82 43.43 -10.83
CA GLU A 170 -14.58 44.71 -10.80
C GLU A 170 -13.76 45.91 -11.33
N GLU A 171 -14.50 46.85 -11.94
CA GLU A 171 -14.16 48.12 -12.60
C GLU A 171 -13.31 49.07 -11.72
N GLU A 172 -12.53 50.04 -12.24
CA GLU A 172 -12.86 51.41 -12.70
C GLU A 172 -11.44 52.09 -12.80
N ASP A 173 -11.00 52.90 -13.77
CA ASP A 173 -11.51 54.13 -14.40
C ASP A 173 -10.68 54.39 -15.69
#